data_AF-A0A0J9UW32-F1
#
_entry.id   AF-A0A0J9UW32-F1
#
_cell.length_a   1.000
_cell.length_b   1.000
_cell.length_c   1.000
_cell.angle_alpha   90.00
_cell.angle_beta   90.00
_cell.angle_gamma   90.00
#
_symmetry.space_group_name_H-M   'P 1'
#
loop_
_entity.id
_entity.type
_entity.pdbx_description
1 polymer ?
#
loop_
_entity_poly.entity_id
_entity_poly.type
_entity_poly.pdbx_seq_one_letter_code
_entity_poly.pdbx_strand_id
1 'polypeptide(L)'
;MHFPSAIALLTALPSVLACKGYTGGLPKHTGTKTLSAPQYIKKGQTFDAGWVKYDRGVKCTGQDEGANIIGGGAYKAADKIIQHNGCGHVNIINFYANDYGKVYRSCGNCKGNCRRSVHMEGTTAVNGGELMGINTNLGDKATYSNNCYPKVQCQGYNGCDKGNGACEPTKAGLC
;
A
#
# COMPACT_ATOMS: atom_id res chain seq x y z
N MET A 1 -14.27 63.68 -5.20
CA MET A 1 -13.44 62.74 -5.99
C MET A 1 -13.35 61.44 -5.20
N HIS A 2 -14.25 60.48 -5.47
CA HIS A 2 -14.25 59.16 -4.84
C HIS A 2 -13.55 58.19 -5.79
N PHE A 3 -12.44 57.61 -5.34
CA PHE A 3 -11.76 56.52 -6.02
C PHE A 3 -12.51 55.21 -5.74
N PRO A 4 -12.91 54.41 -6.74
CA PRO A 4 -13.42 53.08 -6.50
C PRO A 4 -12.24 52.15 -6.22
N SER A 5 -12.24 51.51 -5.04
CA SER A 5 -11.33 50.41 -4.72
C SER A 5 -11.59 49.23 -5.65
N ALA A 6 -10.61 48.90 -6.48
CA ALA A 6 -10.58 47.64 -7.23
C ALA A 6 -10.31 46.48 -6.27
N ILE A 7 -11.32 45.65 -6.03
CA ILE A 7 -11.17 44.35 -5.37
C ILE A 7 -10.54 43.40 -6.39
N ALA A 8 -9.24 43.13 -6.25
CA ALA A 8 -8.57 42.09 -7.01
C ALA A 8 -9.04 40.72 -6.49
N LEU A 9 -9.88 40.03 -7.27
CA LEU A 9 -10.16 38.61 -7.08
C LEU A 9 -8.88 37.82 -7.40
N LEU A 10 -8.08 37.50 -6.38
CA LEU A 10 -7.06 36.47 -6.48
C LEU A 10 -7.79 35.13 -6.67
N THR A 11 -7.96 34.68 -7.91
CA THR A 11 -8.35 33.30 -8.18
C THR A 11 -7.22 32.42 -7.65
N ALA A 12 -7.44 31.78 -6.50
CA ALA A 12 -6.56 30.75 -5.99
C ALA A 12 -6.54 29.62 -7.03
N LEU A 13 -5.50 29.59 -7.87
CA LEU A 13 -5.14 28.40 -8.62
C LEU A 13 -5.03 27.28 -7.59
N PRO A 14 -5.80 26.18 -7.71
CA PRO A 14 -5.55 25.03 -6.86
C PRO A 14 -4.10 24.66 -7.10
N SER A 15 -3.29 24.73 -6.06
CA SER A 15 -1.93 24.20 -6.05
C SER A 15 -2.08 22.70 -6.27
N VAL A 16 -2.14 22.30 -7.53
CA VAL A 16 -2.06 20.91 -7.96
C VAL A 16 -0.66 20.50 -7.53
N LEU A 17 -0.58 19.92 -6.32
CA LEU A 17 0.63 19.36 -5.78
C LEU A 17 1.12 18.40 -6.86
N ALA A 18 2.19 18.79 -7.57
CA ALA A 18 2.64 18.08 -8.76
C ALA A 18 3.01 16.67 -8.33
N CYS A 19 2.07 15.76 -8.55
CA CYS A 19 2.11 14.44 -8.00
C CYS A 19 3.08 13.61 -8.84
N LYS A 20 4.35 13.56 -8.44
CA LYS A 20 5.44 12.88 -9.15
C LYS A 20 5.43 11.35 -9.00
N GLY A 21 4.30 10.77 -8.61
CA GLY A 21 4.17 9.33 -8.44
C GLY A 21 4.09 8.58 -9.78
N TYR A 22 4.32 7.27 -9.74
CA TYR A 22 4.23 6.39 -10.92
C TYR A 22 2.80 6.37 -11.51
N THR A 23 2.65 6.65 -12.80
CA THR A 23 1.34 6.68 -13.49
C THR A 23 1.19 5.59 -14.57
N GLY A 24 2.17 4.68 -14.68
CA GLY A 24 2.27 3.74 -15.81
C GLY A 24 1.23 2.61 -15.85
N GLY A 25 0.33 2.53 -14.87
CA GLY A 25 -0.73 1.52 -14.83
C GLY A 25 -0.22 0.07 -14.79
N LEU A 26 -1.09 -0.89 -15.14
CA LEU A 26 -0.67 -2.28 -15.33
C LEU A 26 -0.15 -2.48 -16.76
N PRO A 27 0.97 -3.20 -16.94
CA PRO A 27 1.49 -3.53 -18.26
C PRO A 27 0.53 -4.44 -19.03
N LYS A 28 0.54 -4.32 -20.36
CA LYS A 28 -0.22 -5.21 -21.24
C LYS A 28 0.39 -6.61 -21.18
N HIS A 29 -0.45 -7.61 -20.90
CA HIS A 29 0.00 -9.00 -20.82
C HIS A 29 0.30 -9.59 -22.21
N THR A 30 1.28 -10.49 -22.27
CA THR A 30 1.73 -11.18 -23.50
C THR A 30 1.04 -12.52 -23.73
N GLY A 31 0.39 -13.06 -22.70
CA GLY A 31 -0.33 -14.33 -22.71
C GLY A 31 -1.02 -14.58 -21.37
N THR A 32 -1.68 -15.73 -21.21
CA THR A 32 -2.32 -16.13 -19.94
C THR A 32 -1.92 -17.56 -19.58
N LYS A 33 -1.66 -17.81 -18.29
CA LYS A 33 -1.38 -19.12 -17.72
C LYS A 33 -2.12 -19.30 -16.40
N THR A 34 -2.89 -20.37 -16.29
CA THR A 34 -3.57 -20.73 -15.04
C THR A 34 -2.79 -21.84 -14.35
N LEU A 35 -2.43 -21.63 -13.09
CA LEU A 35 -1.76 -22.64 -12.28
C LEU A 35 -2.77 -23.32 -11.36
N SER A 36 -2.85 -24.65 -11.43
CA SER A 36 -3.68 -25.47 -10.55
C SER A 36 -3.05 -25.73 -9.18
N ALA A 37 -1.73 -25.48 -9.05
CA ALA A 37 -0.96 -25.62 -7.83
C ALA A 37 0.08 -24.48 -7.69
N PRO A 38 0.59 -24.19 -6.48
CA PRO A 38 1.65 -23.20 -6.29
C PRO A 38 2.90 -23.53 -7.12
N GLN A 39 3.43 -22.52 -7.82
CA GLN A 39 4.76 -22.61 -8.42
C GLN A 39 5.79 -22.14 -7.38
N TYR A 40 6.67 -23.04 -6.96
CA TYR A 40 7.74 -22.73 -6.01
C TYR A 40 8.98 -22.24 -6.76
N ILE A 41 9.47 -21.05 -6.40
CA ILE A 41 10.76 -20.53 -6.86
C ILE A 41 11.78 -20.79 -5.77
N LYS A 42 12.86 -21.52 -6.09
CA LYS A 42 13.87 -21.87 -5.09
C LYS A 42 14.64 -20.63 -4.65
N LYS A 43 15.20 -20.66 -3.43
CA LYS A 43 16.09 -19.59 -2.95
C LYS A 43 17.21 -19.33 -3.97
N GLY A 44 17.40 -18.07 -4.33
CA GLY A 44 18.40 -17.63 -5.31
C GLY A 44 18.01 -17.85 -6.77
N GLN A 45 16.85 -18.45 -7.05
CA GLN A 45 16.31 -18.56 -8.39
C GLN A 45 15.49 -17.30 -8.74
N THR A 46 15.70 -16.76 -9.94
CA THR A 46 14.86 -15.72 -10.51
C THR A 46 13.83 -16.33 -11.44
N PHE A 47 12.60 -15.84 -11.37
CA PHE A 47 11.55 -16.19 -12.32
C PHE A 47 11.15 -14.95 -13.11
N ASP A 48 11.41 -14.98 -14.42
CA ASP A 48 10.88 -14.00 -15.35
C ASP A 48 9.55 -14.51 -15.91
N ALA A 49 8.48 -13.78 -15.62
CA ALA A 49 7.13 -14.11 -16.06
C ALA A 49 6.86 -13.73 -17.53
N GLY A 50 7.76 -12.98 -18.20
CA GLY A 50 7.62 -12.56 -19.58
C GLY A 50 6.35 -11.73 -19.85
N TRP A 51 5.84 -11.03 -18.83
CA TRP A 51 4.54 -10.33 -18.81
C TRP A 51 3.31 -11.23 -19.06
N VAL A 52 3.44 -12.55 -18.90
CA VAL A 52 2.30 -13.46 -18.95
C VAL A 52 1.42 -13.20 -17.72
N LYS A 53 0.10 -13.15 -17.94
CA LYS A 53 -0.88 -13.08 -16.85
C LYS A 53 -0.96 -14.46 -16.19
N TYR A 54 -0.61 -14.51 -14.91
CA TYR A 54 -0.80 -15.71 -14.10
C TYR A 54 -2.07 -15.60 -13.28
N ASP A 55 -2.90 -16.64 -13.33
CA ASP A 55 -4.08 -16.76 -12.50
C ASP A 55 -4.04 -18.03 -11.66
N ARG A 56 -4.67 -17.97 -10.49
CA ARG A 56 -4.96 -19.15 -9.70
C ARG A 56 -6.36 -19.60 -10.06
N GLY A 57 -6.51 -20.85 -10.48
CA GLY A 57 -7.84 -21.45 -10.66
C GLY A 57 -8.62 -21.64 -9.34
N VAL A 58 -8.17 -21.05 -8.23
CA VAL A 58 -8.68 -21.25 -6.86
C VAL A 58 -8.62 -19.94 -6.06
N LYS A 59 -9.43 -19.84 -4.99
CA LYS A 59 -9.45 -18.68 -4.09
C LYS A 59 -8.11 -18.51 -3.34
N CYS A 60 -7.73 -17.26 -3.12
CA CYS A 60 -6.55 -16.88 -2.38
C CYS A 60 -6.68 -17.21 -0.88
N THR A 61 -5.76 -18.00 -0.31
CA THR A 61 -5.53 -18.10 1.15
C THR A 61 -4.27 -17.30 1.51
N GLY A 62 -4.23 -16.74 2.74
CA GLY A 62 -3.13 -15.87 3.19
C GLY A 62 -1.74 -16.51 3.13
N GLN A 63 -0.69 -15.70 3.04
CA GLN A 63 0.70 -16.14 3.03
C GLN A 63 1.50 -15.44 4.14
N ASP A 64 2.79 -15.78 4.28
CA ASP A 64 3.74 -15.05 5.11
C ASP A 64 4.62 -14.21 4.18
N GLU A 65 4.55 -12.89 4.32
CA GLU A 65 5.13 -11.96 3.37
C GLU A 65 6.19 -11.05 4.01
N GLY A 66 7.32 -10.93 3.32
CA GLY A 66 8.29 -9.83 3.41
C GLY A 66 8.82 -9.58 1.99
N ALA A 67 8.84 -8.32 1.53
CA ALA A 67 8.99 -8.04 0.10
C ALA A 67 9.62 -6.67 -0.20
N ASN A 68 10.36 -6.63 -1.30
CA ASN A 68 10.68 -5.41 -2.03
C ASN A 68 9.79 -5.37 -3.28
N ILE A 69 8.89 -4.40 -3.34
CA ILE A 69 7.96 -4.19 -4.45
C ILE A 69 8.43 -2.93 -5.18
N ILE A 70 8.82 -3.09 -6.45
CA ILE A 70 9.35 -2.00 -7.28
C ILE A 70 8.52 -1.96 -8.56
N GLY A 71 7.76 -0.88 -8.77
CA GLY A 71 6.86 -0.73 -9.89
C GLY A 71 5.57 -1.54 -9.77
N GLY A 72 4.86 -1.67 -10.90
CA GLY A 72 3.62 -2.44 -10.99
C GLY A 72 2.43 -1.74 -10.33
N GLY A 73 1.34 -2.48 -10.14
CA GLY A 73 0.17 -1.94 -9.49
C GLY A 73 -0.91 -2.96 -9.17
N ALA A 74 -1.91 -2.51 -8.41
CA ALA A 74 -3.08 -3.31 -8.06
C ALA A 74 -4.37 -2.48 -8.17
N TYR A 75 -5.45 -3.18 -8.49
CA TYR A 75 -6.77 -2.61 -8.73
C TYR A 75 -7.81 -3.37 -7.91
N LYS A 76 -8.82 -2.65 -7.40
CA LYS A 76 -10.04 -3.23 -6.82
C LYS A 76 -9.79 -4.14 -5.62
N ALA A 77 -8.89 -3.74 -4.73
CA ALA A 77 -8.61 -4.44 -3.49
C ALA A 77 -9.49 -3.92 -2.35
N ALA A 78 -10.59 -4.61 -2.05
CA ALA A 78 -11.60 -4.14 -1.12
C ALA A 78 -11.06 -3.77 0.28
N ASP A 79 -10.05 -4.48 0.80
CA ASP A 79 -9.48 -4.21 2.12
C ASP A 79 -8.00 -3.86 2.08
N LYS A 80 -7.12 -4.75 1.63
CA LYS A 80 -5.66 -4.55 1.68
C LYS A 80 -5.00 -5.07 0.41
N ILE A 81 -4.06 -4.32 -0.15
CA ILE A 81 -3.20 -4.78 -1.25
C ILE A 81 -2.02 -5.57 -0.69
N ILE A 82 -1.29 -4.99 0.26
CA ILE A 82 -0.10 -5.58 0.88
C ILE A 82 -0.39 -5.82 2.36
N GLN A 83 -0.55 -7.09 2.72
CA GLN A 83 -0.62 -7.55 4.10
C GLN A 83 0.80 -7.96 4.55
N HIS A 84 1.26 -7.44 5.68
CA HIS A 84 2.58 -7.79 6.24
C HIS A 84 2.40 -8.53 7.56
N ASN A 85 2.47 -9.86 7.49
CA ASN A 85 2.31 -10.76 8.63
C ASN A 85 3.65 -11.09 9.31
N GLY A 86 4.71 -11.29 8.53
CA GLY A 86 6.05 -11.59 9.06
C GLY A 86 6.66 -10.41 9.80
N CYS A 87 7.70 -10.68 10.60
CA CYS A 87 8.53 -9.64 11.17
C CYS A 87 9.54 -9.16 10.13
N GLY A 88 9.76 -7.85 10.03
CA GLY A 88 10.76 -7.31 9.13
C GLY A 88 10.34 -6.02 8.45
N HIS A 89 10.86 -5.83 7.24
CA HIS A 89 10.75 -4.61 6.46
C HIS A 89 10.12 -4.90 5.09
N VAL A 90 9.24 -3.99 4.64
CA VAL A 90 8.71 -3.98 3.27
C VAL A 90 9.08 -2.68 2.58
N ASN A 91 9.65 -2.77 1.37
CA ASN A 91 9.85 -1.60 0.50
C ASN A 91 8.77 -1.58 -0.57
N ILE A 92 8.16 -0.42 -0.81
CA ILE A 92 7.14 -0.19 -1.85
C ILE A 92 7.56 1.05 -2.64
N ILE A 93 8.10 0.83 -3.82
CA ILE A 93 8.73 1.88 -4.63
C ILE A 93 7.99 1.97 -5.97
N ASN A 94 7.54 3.16 -6.35
CA ASN A 94 6.90 3.44 -7.65
C ASN A 94 5.68 2.56 -7.94
N PHE A 95 4.84 2.28 -6.93
CA PHE A 95 3.67 1.41 -7.07
C PHE A 95 2.41 2.19 -7.48
N TYR A 96 1.51 1.58 -8.23
CA TYR A 96 0.19 2.15 -8.55
C TYR A 96 -0.96 1.41 -7.86
N ALA A 97 -1.85 2.12 -7.18
CA ALA A 97 -3.04 1.56 -6.53
C ALA A 97 -4.31 2.29 -6.98
N ASN A 98 -5.36 1.54 -7.32
CA ASN A 98 -6.67 2.10 -7.68
C ASN A 98 -7.80 1.25 -7.07
N ASP A 99 -8.82 1.90 -6.50
CA ASP A 99 -9.95 1.24 -5.84
C ASP A 99 -9.47 0.30 -4.72
N TYR A 100 -9.00 0.87 -3.60
CA TYR A 100 -8.37 0.11 -2.53
C TYR A 100 -8.86 0.52 -1.13
N GLY A 101 -8.89 -0.44 -0.20
CA GLY A 101 -9.07 -0.14 1.22
C GLY A 101 -7.79 0.45 1.83
N LYS A 102 -6.68 -0.30 1.77
CA LYS A 102 -5.34 0.10 2.21
C LYS A 102 -4.27 -0.43 1.27
N VAL A 103 -3.24 0.37 0.95
CA VAL A 103 -2.12 -0.14 0.14
C VAL A 103 -1.26 -1.07 0.98
N TYR A 104 -0.85 -0.64 2.17
CA TYR A 104 -0.06 -1.45 3.11
C TYR A 104 -0.73 -1.53 4.48
N ARG A 105 -0.72 -2.72 5.10
CA ARG A 105 -1.13 -2.90 6.50
C ARG A 105 -0.20 -3.88 7.23
N SER A 106 0.43 -3.37 8.29
CA SER A 106 1.05 -4.22 9.32
C SER A 106 -0.03 -5.06 10.01
N CYS A 107 0.20 -6.35 10.25
CA CYS A 107 -0.83 -7.18 10.88
C CYS A 107 -1.24 -6.67 12.27
N GLY A 108 -2.52 -6.35 12.45
CA GLY A 108 -3.01 -5.72 13.67
C GLY A 108 -3.30 -6.68 14.83
N ASN A 109 -3.55 -7.96 14.54
CA ASN A 109 -3.90 -8.99 15.52
C ASN A 109 -3.22 -10.34 15.19
N CYS A 110 -2.02 -10.33 14.63
CA CYS A 110 -1.29 -11.58 14.37
C CYS A 110 -0.86 -12.23 15.69
N LYS A 111 -0.72 -13.56 15.68
CA LYS A 111 -0.16 -14.30 16.82
C LYS A 111 1.35 -14.10 16.82
N GLY A 112 1.96 -13.81 17.96
CA GLY A 112 3.39 -13.47 18.04
C GLY A 112 3.66 -12.14 17.35
N ASN A 113 2.79 -11.15 17.61
CA ASN A 113 2.87 -9.87 16.91
C ASN A 113 4.21 -9.19 17.22
N CYS A 114 4.78 -8.55 16.21
CA CYS A 114 6.13 -8.02 16.27
C CYS A 114 6.21 -6.68 15.57
N ARG A 115 7.27 -5.94 15.87
CA ARG A 115 7.60 -4.70 15.20
C ARG A 115 7.86 -4.94 13.70
N ARG A 116 7.24 -4.12 12.86
CA ARG A 116 7.43 -4.10 11.42
C ARG A 116 7.82 -2.71 10.94
N SER A 117 8.44 -2.65 9.78
CA SER A 117 8.72 -1.38 9.11
C SER A 117 8.29 -1.42 7.65
N VAL A 118 7.94 -0.24 7.15
CA VAL A 118 7.63 -0.02 5.75
C VAL A 118 8.34 1.24 5.27
N HIS A 119 8.93 1.16 4.09
CA HIS A 119 9.33 2.32 3.31
C HIS A 119 8.47 2.39 2.06
N MET A 120 7.86 3.55 1.83
CA MET A 120 7.01 3.78 0.65
C MET A 120 7.40 5.05 -0.08
N GLU A 121 7.87 4.90 -1.31
CA GLU A 121 8.33 5.99 -2.17
C GLU A 121 7.65 5.96 -3.54
N GLY A 122 7.27 7.14 -4.05
CA GLY A 122 6.82 7.30 -5.44
C GLY A 122 5.49 6.60 -5.77
N THR A 123 4.73 6.18 -4.76
CA THR A 123 3.47 5.45 -4.94
C THR A 123 2.36 6.40 -5.37
N THR A 124 1.61 6.04 -6.41
CA THR A 124 0.39 6.73 -6.81
C THR A 124 -0.81 5.90 -6.44
N ALA A 125 -1.65 6.44 -5.57
CA ALA A 125 -2.86 5.79 -5.10
C ALA A 125 -4.07 6.69 -5.43
N VAL A 126 -5.09 6.11 -6.07
CA VAL A 126 -6.33 6.81 -6.44
C VAL A 126 -7.54 6.04 -5.94
N ASN A 127 -8.62 6.76 -5.62
CA ASN A 127 -9.90 6.16 -5.22
C ASN A 127 -9.81 5.12 -4.10
N GLY A 128 -9.10 5.43 -3.01
CA GLY A 128 -8.98 4.50 -1.89
C GLY A 128 -8.96 5.13 -0.52
N GLY A 129 -8.68 4.30 0.47
CA GLY A 129 -8.57 4.66 1.88
C GLY A 129 -7.15 5.08 2.25
N GLU A 130 -6.53 4.31 3.15
CA GLU A 130 -5.24 4.63 3.76
C GLU A 130 -4.10 4.12 2.88
N LEU A 131 -3.04 4.90 2.70
CA LEU A 131 -1.83 4.40 2.03
C LEU A 131 -1.17 3.33 2.92
N MET A 132 -0.88 3.67 4.17
CA MET A 132 -0.22 2.77 5.12
C MET A 132 -0.98 2.71 6.44
N GLY A 133 -1.12 1.51 7.01
CA GLY A 133 -1.58 1.28 8.37
C GLY A 133 -0.52 0.57 9.22
N ILE A 134 0.00 1.22 10.25
CA ILE A 134 1.04 0.68 11.15
C ILE A 134 0.54 0.57 12.60
N ASN A 135 1.10 -0.35 13.38
CA ASN A 135 0.80 -0.47 14.82
C ASN A 135 1.83 0.32 15.64
N THR A 136 1.51 1.57 15.98
CA THR A 136 2.47 2.47 16.64
C THR A 136 2.82 2.02 18.05
N ASN A 137 1.87 1.41 18.77
CA ASN A 137 2.10 0.83 20.10
C ASN A 137 3.03 -0.40 20.10
N LEU A 138 3.19 -1.08 18.96
CA LEU A 138 4.14 -2.19 18.79
C LEU A 138 5.51 -1.71 18.26
N GLY A 139 5.68 -0.39 18.12
CA GLY A 139 6.92 0.22 17.65
C GLY A 139 7.11 0.18 16.13
N ASP A 140 6.04 -0.08 15.37
CA ASP A 140 6.13 -0.07 13.90
C ASP A 140 6.63 1.28 13.38
N LYS A 141 7.36 1.25 12.25
CA LYS A 141 7.90 2.46 11.62
C LYS A 141 7.52 2.55 10.15
N ALA A 142 6.91 3.67 9.75
CA ALA A 142 6.74 4.03 8.36
C ALA A 142 7.74 5.13 7.98
N THR A 143 8.39 4.99 6.82
CA THR A 143 9.12 6.08 6.17
C THR A 143 8.56 6.26 4.76
N TYR A 144 8.48 7.50 4.29
CA TYR A 144 7.84 7.76 3.01
C TYR A 144 8.32 9.03 2.33
N SER A 145 8.22 9.04 1.00
CA SER A 145 8.55 10.19 0.16
C SER A 145 7.75 10.16 -1.14
N ASN A 146 7.47 11.32 -1.72
CA ASN A 146 6.97 11.44 -3.10
C ASN A 146 5.70 10.61 -3.43
N ASN A 147 4.82 10.37 -2.44
CA ASN A 147 3.59 9.61 -2.65
C ASN A 147 2.40 10.51 -2.99
N CYS A 148 1.47 9.96 -3.76
CA CYS A 148 0.22 10.57 -4.17
C CYS A 148 -0.94 9.73 -3.65
N TYR A 149 -1.83 10.35 -2.88
CA TYR A 149 -2.92 9.63 -2.22
C TYR A 149 -4.13 10.55 -2.00
N PRO A 150 -5.34 9.98 -1.93
CA PRO A 150 -6.57 10.78 -1.88
C PRO A 150 -7.02 11.13 -0.47
N LYS A 151 -6.59 10.39 0.56
CA LYS A 151 -7.10 10.53 1.94
C LYS A 151 -6.00 10.56 2.99
N VAL A 152 -5.50 9.41 3.42
CA VAL A 152 -4.59 9.29 4.56
C VAL A 152 -3.29 8.66 4.09
N GLN A 153 -2.15 9.34 4.31
CA GLN A 153 -0.84 8.78 4.02
C GLN A 153 -0.48 7.63 4.95
N CYS A 154 -0.58 7.89 6.26
CA CYS A 154 -0.30 6.91 7.28
C CYS A 154 -1.29 7.00 8.43
N GLN A 155 -1.91 5.87 8.76
CA GLN A 155 -2.77 5.70 9.90
C GLN A 155 -2.07 4.84 10.96
N GLY A 156 -1.97 5.35 12.17
CA GLY A 156 -1.55 4.59 13.34
C GLY A 156 -2.71 3.77 13.92
N TYR A 157 -2.39 2.58 14.41
CA TYR A 157 -3.29 1.66 15.10
C TYR A 157 -2.68 1.21 16.42
N ASN A 158 -3.53 0.87 17.37
CA ASN A 158 -3.15 0.07 18.53
C ASN A 158 -3.34 -1.41 18.16
N GLY A 159 -2.25 -2.06 17.77
CA GLY A 159 -2.21 -3.49 17.50
C GLY A 159 -2.19 -4.33 18.77
N CYS A 160 -2.45 -5.61 18.64
CA CYS A 160 -2.50 -6.57 19.74
C CYS A 160 -1.96 -7.94 19.28
N ASP A 161 -1.75 -8.86 20.24
CA ASP A 161 -1.32 -10.22 19.96
C ASP A 161 -2.45 -11.21 20.28
N LYS A 162 -3.02 -11.83 19.24
CA LYS A 162 -4.12 -12.79 19.42
C LYS A 162 -3.69 -14.08 20.16
N GLY A 163 -2.38 -14.31 20.27
CA GLY A 163 -1.82 -15.38 21.10
C GLY A 163 -2.08 -15.18 22.59
N ASN A 164 -2.35 -13.95 23.02
CA ASN A 164 -2.64 -13.58 24.42
C ASN A 164 -4.14 -13.41 24.69
N GLY A 165 -5.01 -13.72 23.71
CA GLY A 165 -6.46 -13.54 23.80
C GLY A 165 -7.04 -12.90 22.55
N ALA A 166 -8.34 -13.10 22.30
CA ALA A 166 -9.01 -12.49 21.17
C ALA A 166 -8.97 -10.96 21.28
N CYS A 167 -8.57 -10.29 20.20
CA CYS A 167 -8.43 -8.84 20.15
C CYS A 167 -8.50 -8.35 18.71
N GLU A 168 -8.93 -7.10 18.53
CA GLU A 168 -8.93 -6.41 17.25
C GLU A 168 -8.19 -5.08 17.38
N PRO A 169 -7.41 -4.67 16.35
CA PRO A 169 -6.68 -3.41 16.39
C PRO A 169 -7.65 -2.23 16.34
N THR A 170 -7.40 -1.22 17.16
CA THR A 170 -8.18 0.03 17.13
C THR A 170 -7.41 1.13 16.43
N LYS A 171 -8.13 2.07 15.79
CA LYS A 171 -7.48 3.27 15.25
C LYS A 171 -6.93 4.11 16.39
N ALA A 172 -5.69 4.54 16.23
CA ALA A 172 -5.07 5.56 17.06
C ALA A 172 -5.06 6.88 16.29
N GLY A 173 -4.00 7.68 16.44
CA GLY A 173 -3.77 8.87 15.63
C GLY A 173 -3.18 8.56 14.26
N LEU A 174 -2.98 9.60 13.46
CA LEU A 174 -2.12 9.52 12.29
C LEU A 174 -0.70 9.14 12.72
N CYS A 175 -0.01 8.47 11.81
CA CYS A 175 1.43 8.32 11.84
C CYS A 175 2.04 9.34 10.86
#